data_AF-A0A0M3IVW4-F1
#
_entry.id   AF-A0A0M3IVW4-F1
#
_cell.length_a   1.000
_cell.length_b   1.000
_cell.length_c   1.000
_cell.angle_alpha   90.00
_cell.angle_beta   90.00
_cell.angle_gamma   90.00
#
_symmetry.space_group_name_H-M   'P 1'
#
loop_
_entity.id
_entity.type
_entity.pdbx_description
1 polymer ?
#
loop_
_entity_poly.entity_id
_entity_poly.type
_entity_poly.pdbx_seq_one_letter_code
_entity_poly.pdbx_strand_id
1 'polypeptide(L)'
;MTLYEEPKMKGIDTREALLHFHKTFYSANIMTVCIIGRESLDDLELYINQLGFPGIENKGVMRPSWNEHPLGTEQLKQRIEVVPVQDIRKLLLRFPIPDDRKHYRSQATNFIAHLVGHEGVGSLHAALKKRAWITRLCCGSDYPATGFGSLQIEIDVSEEGFAHIEDIIIMLFNYIGMLKRTGSLRRWWDEMAQIYKLLFTYKVSAIIFYFICRL
;
A
#
# COMPACT_ATOMS: atom_id res chain seq x y z
N MET A 1 1.81 -28.16 8.06
CA MET A 1 2.54 -26.95 8.54
C MET A 1 3.84 -26.79 7.76
N THR A 2 4.01 -25.66 7.07
CA THR A 2 5.04 -25.45 6.02
C THR A 2 6.48 -25.36 6.53
N LEU A 3 6.70 -25.13 7.85
CA LEU A 3 8.04 -24.96 8.44
C LEU A 3 8.54 -26.16 9.25
N TYR A 4 7.73 -27.21 9.44
CA TYR A 4 8.15 -28.39 10.23
C TYR A 4 7.70 -29.70 9.58
N GLU A 5 6.40 -29.91 9.42
CA GLU A 5 5.87 -31.18 8.91
C GLU A 5 6.30 -31.43 7.45
N GLU A 6 6.10 -30.44 6.57
CA GLU A 6 6.46 -30.58 5.15
C GLU A 6 7.97 -30.70 4.92
N PRO A 7 8.84 -29.86 5.52
CA PRO A 7 10.29 -30.05 5.42
C PRO A 7 10.74 -31.41 5.96
N LYS A 8 10.19 -31.85 7.09
CA LYS A 8 10.52 -33.16 7.69
C LYS A 8 10.14 -34.32 6.78
N MET A 9 8.97 -34.26 6.13
CA MET A 9 8.55 -35.24 5.13
C MET A 9 9.45 -35.22 3.88
N LYS A 10 9.92 -34.04 3.46
CA LYS A 10 10.81 -33.85 2.31
C LYS A 10 12.29 -34.08 2.63
N GLY A 11 12.64 -34.42 3.88
CA GLY A 11 14.03 -34.60 4.31
C GLY A 11 14.87 -33.30 4.31
N ILE A 12 14.22 -32.14 4.37
CA ILE A 12 14.88 -30.83 4.38
C ILE A 12 15.22 -30.46 5.83
N ASP A 13 16.49 -30.19 6.10
CA ASP A 13 16.92 -29.58 7.35
C ASP A 13 16.61 -28.08 7.35
N THR A 14 15.68 -27.67 8.21
CA THR A 14 15.21 -26.28 8.30
C THR A 14 16.23 -25.35 8.92
N ARG A 15 17.15 -25.86 9.76
CA ARG A 15 18.24 -25.08 10.34
C ARG A 15 19.25 -24.71 9.25
N GLU A 16 19.62 -25.68 8.42
CA GLU A 16 20.54 -25.43 7.31
C GLU A 16 19.93 -24.50 6.26
N ALA A 17 18.64 -24.65 5.96
CA ALA A 17 17.92 -23.71 5.10
C ALA A 17 17.93 -22.27 5.66
N LEU A 18 17.77 -22.10 6.98
CA LEU A 18 17.84 -20.80 7.64
C LEU A 18 19.24 -20.19 7.58
N LEU A 19 20.27 -20.97 7.85
CA LEU A 19 21.67 -20.52 7.74
C LEU A 19 22.02 -20.13 6.31
N HIS A 20 21.55 -20.91 5.34
CA HIS A 20 21.69 -20.58 3.93
C HIS A 20 20.99 -19.27 3.58
N PHE A 21 19.73 -19.06 4.02
CA PHE A 21 19.00 -17.82 3.79
C PHE A 21 19.72 -16.60 4.39
N HIS A 22 20.18 -16.71 5.64
CA HIS A 22 20.96 -15.67 6.29
C HIS A 22 22.26 -15.38 5.53
N LYS A 23 23.00 -16.42 5.15
CA LYS A 23 24.25 -16.27 4.38
C LYS A 23 24.00 -15.60 3.03
N THR A 24 22.88 -15.88 2.37
CA THR A 24 22.58 -15.34 1.04
C THR A 24 22.02 -13.91 1.09
N PHE A 25 21.08 -13.61 1.98
CA PHE A 25 20.32 -12.35 1.92
C PHE A 25 20.66 -11.33 3.00
N TYR A 26 21.21 -11.71 4.16
CA TYR A 26 21.59 -10.72 5.18
C TYR A 26 22.90 -10.05 4.78
N SER A 27 22.79 -8.95 4.03
CA SER A 27 23.90 -8.20 3.46
C SER A 27 23.77 -6.71 3.77
N ALA A 28 24.88 -6.05 4.14
CA ALA A 28 24.87 -4.64 4.54
C ALA A 28 24.26 -3.70 3.49
N ASN A 29 24.46 -3.94 2.19
CA ASN A 29 23.97 -3.06 1.11
C ASN A 29 22.43 -3.02 0.98
N ILE A 30 21.71 -3.97 1.58
CA ILE A 30 20.25 -4.00 1.57
C ILE A 30 19.62 -3.77 2.96
N MET A 31 20.44 -3.44 3.96
CA MET A 31 19.99 -3.08 5.31
C MET A 31 19.82 -1.57 5.45
N THR A 32 18.98 -1.16 6.40
CA THR A 32 18.81 0.24 6.79
C THR A 32 18.60 0.27 8.29
N VAL A 33 19.32 1.15 8.99
CA VAL A 33 19.30 1.27 10.45
C VAL A 33 18.87 2.68 10.79
N CYS A 34 17.97 2.81 11.76
CA CYS A 34 17.56 4.09 12.33
C CYS A 34 17.80 4.03 13.84
N ILE A 35 18.63 4.93 14.36
CA ILE A 35 18.86 5.10 15.78
C ILE A 35 18.17 6.39 16.24
N ILE A 36 17.45 6.31 17.35
CA ILE A 36 16.77 7.46 17.96
C ILE A 36 17.16 7.46 19.43
N GLY A 37 17.87 8.51 19.83
CA GLY A 37 18.32 8.71 21.20
C GLY A 37 18.23 10.18 21.60
N ARG A 38 18.53 10.46 22.86
CA ARG A 38 18.62 11.84 23.39
C ARG A 38 20.02 12.42 23.24
N GLU A 39 20.98 11.55 22.93
CA GLU A 39 22.38 11.84 22.76
C GLU A 39 22.64 12.68 21.51
N SER A 40 23.84 13.25 21.41
CA SER A 40 24.24 14.02 20.23
C SER A 40 24.35 13.14 18.99
N LEU A 41 24.31 13.74 17.79
CA LEU A 41 24.49 12.97 16.55
C LEU A 41 25.86 12.25 16.53
N ASP A 42 26.90 12.87 17.09
CA ASP A 42 28.24 12.29 17.20
C ASP A 42 28.25 11.05 18.11
N ASP A 43 27.55 11.10 19.25
CA ASP A 43 27.40 9.96 20.15
C ASP A 43 26.60 8.82 19.51
N LEU A 44 25.52 9.16 18.79
CA LEU A 44 24.69 8.18 18.09
C LEU A 44 25.47 7.48 16.96
N GLU A 45 26.31 8.22 16.25
CA GLU A 45 27.23 7.65 15.26
C GLU A 45 28.27 6.72 15.92
N LEU A 46 28.84 7.14 17.06
CA LEU A 46 29.75 6.30 17.84
C LEU A 46 29.09 4.99 18.29
N TYR A 47 27.82 5.04 18.73
CA TYR A 47 27.08 3.84 19.12
C TYR A 47 26.86 2.89 17.95
N ILE A 48 26.53 3.38 16.75
CA ILE A 48 26.41 2.54 15.55
C ILE A 48 27.73 1.82 15.28
N ASN A 49 28.85 2.51 15.43
CA ASN A 49 30.18 1.92 15.26
C ASN A 49 30.49 0.86 16.31
N GLN A 50 30.21 1.14 17.59
CA GLN A 50 30.45 0.22 18.71
C GLN A 50 29.56 -1.02 18.67
N LEU A 51 28.32 -0.90 18.18
CA LEU A 51 27.40 -2.03 17.98
C LEU A 51 27.81 -2.95 16.82
N GLY A 52 28.84 -2.57 16.05
CA GLY A 52 29.41 -3.42 15.01
C GLY A 52 28.62 -3.42 13.70
N PHE A 53 27.70 -2.49 13.48
CA PHE A 53 27.00 -2.35 12.19
C PHE A 53 27.96 -2.16 11.01
N PRO A 54 29.07 -1.40 11.11
CA PRO A 54 30.06 -1.31 10.03
C PRO A 54 30.74 -2.64 9.70
N GLY A 55 30.74 -3.59 10.64
CA GLY A 55 31.32 -4.93 10.45
C GLY A 55 30.40 -5.92 9.73
N ILE A 56 29.17 -5.53 9.41
CA ILE A 56 28.24 -6.40 8.66
C ILE A 56 28.76 -6.56 7.23
N GLU A 57 28.89 -7.82 6.80
CA GLU A 57 29.38 -8.16 5.47
C GLU A 57 28.47 -7.57 4.38
N ASN A 58 29.08 -6.86 3.42
CA ASN A 58 28.44 -6.47 2.19
C ASN A 58 28.68 -7.54 1.11
N LYS A 59 27.64 -8.33 0.82
CA LYS A 59 27.66 -9.43 -0.14
C LYS A 59 27.23 -8.98 -1.55
N GLY A 60 26.97 -7.69 -1.77
CA GLY A 60 26.55 -7.16 -3.06
C GLY A 60 25.19 -7.68 -3.55
N VAL A 61 24.29 -8.03 -2.63
CA VAL A 61 22.99 -8.64 -2.96
C VAL A 61 22.15 -7.67 -3.79
N MET A 62 21.65 -8.14 -4.93
CA MET A 62 20.68 -7.40 -5.72
C MET A 62 19.30 -7.52 -5.07
N ARG A 63 18.64 -6.39 -4.81
CA ARG A 63 17.27 -6.40 -4.28
C ARG A 63 16.33 -7.02 -5.32
N PRO A 64 15.48 -7.99 -4.94
CA PRO A 64 14.48 -8.55 -5.85
C PRO A 64 13.55 -7.46 -6.40
N SER A 65 13.28 -7.56 -7.70
CA SER A 65 12.33 -6.72 -8.43
C SER A 65 11.56 -7.61 -9.39
N TRP A 66 10.26 -7.35 -9.53
CA TRP A 66 9.33 -8.12 -10.35
C TRP A 66 8.78 -7.22 -11.45
N ASN A 67 9.28 -7.42 -12.67
CA ASN A 67 8.88 -6.60 -13.81
C ASN A 67 7.48 -6.96 -14.32
N GLU A 68 6.98 -8.14 -13.97
CA GLU A 68 5.67 -8.63 -14.39
C GLU A 68 4.66 -8.48 -13.25
N HIS A 69 3.48 -7.96 -13.59
CA HIS A 69 2.39 -7.86 -12.64
C HIS A 69 1.77 -9.26 -12.42
N PRO A 70 1.54 -9.71 -11.17
CA PRO A 70 0.97 -11.04 -10.90
C PRO A 70 -0.45 -11.22 -11.43
N LEU A 71 -1.18 -10.13 -11.63
CA LEU A 71 -2.46 -10.10 -12.35
C LEU A 71 -2.20 -9.88 -13.86
N GLY A 72 -2.06 -10.98 -14.59
CA GLY A 72 -2.00 -11.01 -16.05
C GLY A 72 -3.38 -10.97 -16.70
N THR A 73 -3.44 -11.07 -18.03
CA THR A 73 -4.67 -10.96 -18.82
C THR A 73 -5.77 -11.93 -18.39
N GLU A 74 -5.40 -13.15 -17.99
CA GLU A 74 -6.33 -14.18 -17.52
C GLU A 74 -6.96 -13.84 -16.17
N GLN A 75 -6.22 -13.11 -15.32
CA GLN A 75 -6.68 -12.70 -13.98
C GLN A 75 -7.48 -11.40 -14.01
N LEU A 76 -7.55 -10.69 -15.15
CA LEU A 76 -8.36 -9.47 -15.28
C LEU A 76 -9.80 -9.79 -15.66
N LYS A 77 -10.70 -8.83 -15.35
CA LYS A 77 -12.15 -8.93 -15.61
C LYS A 77 -12.81 -10.14 -14.92
N GLN A 78 -12.20 -10.60 -13.84
CA GLN A 78 -12.74 -11.67 -12.99
C GLN A 78 -13.61 -11.08 -11.89
N ARG A 79 -14.71 -11.79 -11.57
CA ARG A 79 -15.53 -11.54 -10.39
C ARG A 79 -15.27 -12.69 -9.41
N ILE A 80 -14.94 -12.33 -8.18
CA ILE A 80 -14.67 -13.29 -7.11
C ILE A 80 -15.67 -13.03 -5.99
N GLU A 81 -16.44 -14.05 -5.63
CA GLU A 81 -17.38 -14.01 -4.52
C GLU A 81 -16.81 -14.79 -3.34
N VAL A 82 -16.79 -14.16 -2.17
CA VAL A 82 -16.16 -14.69 -0.96
C VAL A 82 -17.18 -14.68 0.17
N VAL A 83 -17.33 -15.82 0.85
CA VAL A 83 -18.11 -15.90 2.09
C VAL A 83 -17.20 -15.51 3.25
N PRO A 84 -17.40 -14.34 3.88
CA PRO A 84 -16.58 -13.93 5.00
C PRO A 84 -16.94 -14.72 6.26
N VAL A 85 -15.97 -14.86 7.16
CA VAL A 85 -16.21 -15.41 8.51
C VAL A 85 -16.96 -14.40 9.38
N GLN A 86 -16.68 -13.11 9.18
CA GLN A 86 -17.36 -12.01 9.87
C GLN A 86 -18.63 -11.60 9.12
N ASP A 87 -19.60 -11.04 9.84
CA ASP A 87 -20.79 -10.42 9.22
C ASP A 87 -20.44 -9.06 8.62
N ILE A 88 -19.85 -9.10 7.42
CA ILE A 88 -19.44 -7.92 6.65
C ILE A 88 -19.90 -8.05 5.19
N ARG A 89 -20.18 -6.91 4.57
CA ARG A 89 -20.51 -6.82 3.14
C ARG A 89 -19.56 -5.81 2.51
N LYS A 90 -18.65 -6.29 1.67
CA LYS A 90 -17.64 -5.45 1.03
C LYS A 90 -17.59 -5.69 -0.46
N LEU A 91 -17.48 -4.60 -1.21
CA LEU A 91 -17.14 -4.61 -2.61
C LEU A 91 -15.70 -4.11 -2.76
N LEU A 92 -14.84 -4.96 -3.31
CA LEU A 92 -13.43 -4.66 -3.57
C LEU A 92 -13.18 -4.61 -5.08
N LEU A 93 -12.78 -3.45 -5.58
CA LEU A 93 -12.27 -3.32 -6.95
C LEU A 93 -10.77 -3.12 -6.91
N ARG A 94 -10.03 -3.95 -7.66
CA ARG A 94 -8.58 -3.89 -7.75
C ARG A 94 -8.15 -3.68 -9.20
N PHE A 95 -7.30 -2.68 -9.41
CA PHE A 95 -6.72 -2.35 -10.70
C PHE A 95 -5.20 -2.52 -10.63
N PRO A 96 -4.59 -3.34 -11.49
CA PRO A 96 -3.13 -3.41 -11.57
C PRO A 96 -2.58 -2.07 -12.08
N ILE A 97 -1.52 -1.55 -11.45
CA ILE A 97 -0.81 -0.34 -11.87
C ILE A 97 0.70 -0.59 -11.88
N PRO A 98 1.48 0.14 -12.69
CA PRO A 98 2.94 0.09 -12.60
C PRO A 98 3.42 0.59 -11.22
N ASP A 99 4.61 0.15 -10.81
CA ASP A 99 5.30 0.73 -9.64
C ASP A 99 5.72 2.18 -9.94
N ASP A 100 4.98 3.13 -9.39
CA ASP A 100 5.20 4.57 -9.54
C ASP A 100 5.94 5.19 -8.34
N ARG A 101 6.50 4.38 -7.42
CA ARG A 101 7.21 4.90 -6.22
C ARG A 101 8.39 5.81 -6.59
N LYS A 102 9.01 5.59 -7.76
CA LYS A 102 10.05 6.49 -8.31
C LYS A 102 9.52 7.90 -8.61
N HIS A 103 8.22 8.02 -8.88
CA HIS A 103 7.51 9.26 -9.13
C HIS A 103 6.79 9.78 -7.87
N TYR A 104 7.26 9.45 -6.66
CA TYR A 104 6.61 9.87 -5.41
C TYR A 104 6.30 11.37 -5.32
N ARG A 105 7.04 12.25 -6.01
CA ARG A 105 6.76 13.69 -6.01
C ARG A 105 5.50 14.06 -6.79
N SER A 106 5.18 13.31 -7.83
CA SER A 106 4.01 13.57 -8.67
C SER A 106 2.72 13.08 -8.03
N GLN A 107 2.76 12.29 -6.95
CA GLN A 107 1.64 11.79 -6.13
C GLN A 107 0.38 11.38 -6.95
N ALA A 108 0.57 10.91 -8.19
CA ALA A 108 -0.52 10.80 -9.18
C ALA A 108 -1.60 9.82 -8.72
N THR A 109 -1.18 8.64 -8.25
CA THR A 109 -2.09 7.61 -7.75
C THR A 109 -2.82 8.06 -6.48
N ASN A 110 -2.13 8.74 -5.57
CA ASN A 110 -2.75 9.30 -4.36
C ASN A 110 -3.75 10.41 -4.67
N PHE A 111 -3.52 11.20 -5.71
CA PHE A 111 -4.47 12.22 -6.16
C PHE A 111 -5.74 11.62 -6.75
N ILE A 112 -5.62 10.58 -7.58
CA ILE A 112 -6.78 9.84 -8.07
C ILE A 112 -7.55 9.21 -6.90
N ALA A 113 -6.83 8.62 -5.94
CA ALA A 113 -7.43 8.07 -4.74
C ALA A 113 -8.16 9.13 -3.91
N HIS A 114 -7.58 10.33 -3.76
CA HIS A 114 -8.21 11.46 -3.07
C HIS A 114 -9.52 11.90 -3.73
N LEU A 115 -9.56 11.96 -5.07
CA LEU A 115 -10.78 12.34 -5.80
C LEU A 115 -11.87 11.27 -5.71
N VAL A 116 -11.51 10.00 -5.95
CA VAL A 116 -12.47 8.87 -5.89
C VAL A 116 -13.00 8.66 -4.47
N GLY A 117 -12.13 8.81 -3.47
CA GLY A 117 -12.47 8.71 -2.05
C GLY A 117 -13.05 10.00 -1.44
N HIS A 118 -13.29 11.05 -2.23
CA HIS A 118 -13.84 12.29 -1.70
C HIS A 118 -15.26 12.08 -1.15
N GLU A 119 -15.55 12.66 0.01
CA GLU A 119 -16.85 12.50 0.69
C GLU A 119 -17.76 13.73 0.63
N GLY A 120 -17.29 14.83 0.02
CA GLY A 120 -18.03 16.09 -0.06
C GLY A 120 -19.23 16.07 -1.01
N VAL A 121 -19.92 17.20 -1.10
CA VAL A 121 -21.10 17.37 -1.96
C VAL A 121 -20.74 17.12 -3.42
N GLY A 122 -21.56 16.34 -4.12
CA GLY A 122 -21.33 15.98 -5.52
C GLY A 122 -20.33 14.83 -5.73
N SER A 123 -19.78 14.27 -4.66
CA SER A 123 -18.91 13.08 -4.75
C SER A 123 -19.68 11.80 -5.06
N LEU A 124 -18.93 10.79 -5.52
CA LEU A 124 -19.43 9.41 -5.65
C LEU A 124 -19.93 8.88 -4.31
N HIS A 125 -19.16 9.09 -3.23
CA HIS A 125 -19.54 8.66 -1.90
C HIS A 125 -20.89 9.27 -1.47
N ALA A 126 -21.06 10.59 -1.62
CA ALA A 126 -22.32 11.26 -1.28
C ALA A 126 -23.52 10.75 -2.10
N ALA A 127 -23.32 10.49 -3.40
CA ALA A 127 -24.37 9.97 -4.27
C ALA A 127 -24.81 8.54 -3.88
N LEU A 128 -23.86 7.66 -3.57
CA LEU A 128 -24.14 6.29 -3.14
C LEU A 128 -24.73 6.25 -1.72
N LYS A 129 -24.21 7.07 -0.80
CA LYS A 129 -24.70 7.18 0.58
C LYS A 129 -26.13 7.73 0.65
N LYS A 130 -26.50 8.69 -0.21
CA LYS A 130 -27.88 9.21 -0.31
C LYS A 130 -28.91 8.12 -0.66
N ARG A 131 -28.49 7.06 -1.36
CA ARG A 131 -29.33 5.90 -1.71
C ARG A 131 -29.33 4.83 -0.61
N ALA A 132 -28.66 5.07 0.51
CA ALA A 132 -28.41 4.10 1.56
C ALA A 132 -27.71 2.81 1.07
N TRP A 133 -26.96 2.87 -0.05
CA TRP A 133 -26.28 1.70 -0.62
C TRP A 133 -24.93 1.42 0.02
N ILE A 134 -24.25 2.45 0.54
CA ILE A 134 -22.91 2.31 1.13
C ILE A 134 -22.84 3.05 2.45
N THR A 135 -21.92 2.63 3.31
CA THR A 135 -21.57 3.34 4.56
C THR A 135 -20.21 4.02 4.48
N ARG A 136 -19.28 3.45 3.71
CA ARG A 136 -17.92 3.97 3.53
C ARG A 136 -17.41 3.64 2.13
N LEU A 137 -16.60 4.53 1.57
CA LEU A 137 -15.83 4.31 0.35
C LEU A 137 -14.42 4.81 0.58
N CYS A 138 -13.44 3.96 0.32
CA CYS A 138 -12.02 4.31 0.40
C CYS A 138 -11.32 3.91 -0.90
N CYS A 139 -10.37 4.74 -1.32
CA CYS A 139 -9.51 4.45 -2.46
C CYS A 139 -8.07 4.66 -2.02
N GLY A 140 -7.17 3.82 -2.48
CA GLY A 140 -5.75 3.91 -2.17
C GLY A 140 -4.93 2.99 -3.05
N SER A 141 -3.61 3.15 -3.01
CA SER A 141 -2.69 2.22 -3.66
C SER A 141 -1.84 1.44 -2.69
N ASP A 142 -1.48 0.24 -3.13
CA ASP A 142 -0.54 -0.64 -2.45
C ASP A 142 0.56 -1.09 -3.42
N TYR A 143 1.76 -1.26 -2.89
CA TYR A 143 2.95 -1.71 -3.64
C TYR A 143 3.54 -2.91 -2.90
N PRO A 144 2.98 -4.12 -3.12
CA PRO A 144 3.37 -5.31 -2.36
C PRO A 144 4.84 -5.70 -2.56
N ALA A 145 5.41 -5.38 -3.72
CA ALA A 145 6.79 -5.64 -4.05
C ALA A 145 7.33 -4.60 -5.04
N THR A 146 8.63 -4.63 -5.31
CA THR A 146 9.22 -3.74 -6.31
C THR A 146 8.88 -4.16 -7.72
N GLY A 147 8.44 -3.21 -8.54
CA GLY A 147 8.14 -3.41 -9.96
C GLY A 147 6.65 -3.47 -10.31
N PHE A 148 5.76 -3.65 -9.33
CA PHE A 148 4.32 -3.51 -9.54
C PHE A 148 3.58 -2.88 -8.35
N GLY A 149 2.38 -2.37 -8.62
CA GLY A 149 1.45 -1.88 -7.60
C GLY A 149 0.01 -2.19 -7.95
N SER A 150 -0.90 -1.80 -7.08
CA SER A 150 -2.34 -1.91 -7.32
C SER A 150 -3.06 -0.68 -6.79
N LEU A 151 -4.09 -0.25 -7.49
CA LEU A 151 -5.07 0.72 -7.00
C LEU A 151 -6.29 -0.06 -6.52
N GLN A 152 -6.73 0.19 -5.30
CA GLN A 152 -7.83 -0.51 -4.66
C GLN A 152 -8.92 0.47 -4.27
N ILE A 153 -10.16 0.10 -4.58
CA ILE A 153 -11.36 0.80 -4.13
C ILE A 153 -12.12 -0.19 -3.26
N GLU A 154 -12.25 0.16 -1.98
CA GLU A 154 -12.98 -0.61 -0.97
C GLU A 154 -14.25 0.14 -0.61
N ILE A 155 -15.38 -0.55 -0.73
CA ILE A 155 -16.70 -0.01 -0.43
C ILE A 155 -17.35 -0.92 0.60
N ASP A 156 -17.72 -0.34 1.75
CA ASP A 156 -18.55 -1.01 2.73
C ASP A 156 -20.02 -0.83 2.31
N VAL A 157 -20.66 -1.95 1.99
CA VAL A 157 -21.98 -1.99 1.35
C VAL A 157 -23.04 -2.27 2.43
N SER A 158 -24.18 -1.59 2.33
CA SER A 158 -25.31 -1.88 3.22
C SER A 158 -26.04 -3.17 2.80
N GLU A 159 -27.02 -3.59 3.57
CA GLU A 159 -27.89 -4.70 3.16
C GLU A 159 -28.64 -4.40 1.86
N GLU A 160 -29.21 -3.19 1.74
CA GLU A 160 -29.86 -2.72 0.51
C GLU A 160 -28.87 -2.61 -0.66
N GLY A 161 -27.69 -2.05 -0.41
CA GLY A 161 -26.67 -1.88 -1.45
C GLY A 161 -26.16 -3.20 -2.03
N PHE A 162 -26.31 -4.31 -1.31
CA PHE A 162 -25.92 -5.62 -1.79
C PHE A 162 -26.75 -6.08 -3.00
N ALA A 163 -28.02 -5.65 -3.08
CA ALA A 163 -28.86 -5.88 -4.26
C ALA A 163 -28.47 -4.99 -5.47
N HIS A 164 -27.66 -3.96 -5.24
CA HIS A 164 -27.31 -2.91 -6.21
C HIS A 164 -25.81 -2.87 -6.55
N ILE A 165 -25.08 -3.97 -6.39
CA ILE A 165 -23.64 -4.03 -6.65
C ILE A 165 -23.29 -3.57 -8.07
N GLU A 166 -24.03 -4.02 -9.08
CA GLU A 166 -23.79 -3.62 -10.47
C GLU A 166 -24.01 -2.12 -10.68
N ASP A 167 -25.06 -1.55 -10.08
CA ASP A 167 -25.34 -0.12 -10.15
C ASP A 167 -24.23 0.70 -9.49
N ILE A 168 -23.71 0.25 -8.34
CA ILE A 168 -22.58 0.87 -7.65
C ILE A 168 -21.34 0.89 -8.56
N ILE A 169 -21.03 -0.23 -9.22
CA ILE A 169 -19.90 -0.34 -10.16
C ILE A 169 -20.09 0.61 -11.36
N ILE A 170 -21.30 0.66 -11.93
CA ILE A 170 -21.63 1.57 -13.03
C ILE A 170 -21.45 3.03 -12.61
N MET A 171 -21.95 3.42 -11.44
CA MET A 171 -21.80 4.78 -10.90
C MET A 171 -20.33 5.14 -10.69
N LEU A 172 -19.52 4.20 -10.19
CA LEU A 172 -18.08 4.38 -10.03
C LEU A 172 -17.39 4.63 -11.38
N PHE A 173 -17.65 3.82 -12.39
CA PHE A 173 -17.05 4.02 -13.71
C PHE A 173 -17.57 5.29 -14.40
N ASN A 174 -18.82 5.68 -14.18
CA ASN A 174 -19.35 6.97 -14.63
C ASN A 174 -18.61 8.14 -13.98
N TYR A 175 -18.32 8.05 -12.68
CA TYR A 175 -17.52 9.05 -11.96
C TYR A 175 -16.10 9.13 -12.51
N ILE A 176 -15.43 8.00 -12.73
CA ILE A 176 -14.10 7.96 -13.37
C ILE A 176 -14.16 8.57 -14.79
N GLY A 177 -15.19 8.25 -15.57
CA GLY A 177 -15.41 8.82 -16.89
C GLY A 177 -15.64 10.34 -16.85
N MET A 178 -16.34 10.85 -15.84
CA MET A 178 -16.50 12.28 -15.62
C MET A 178 -15.15 12.94 -15.30
N LEU A 179 -14.34 12.35 -14.42
CA LEU A 179 -13.01 12.87 -14.09
C LEU A 179 -12.11 12.96 -15.33
N LYS A 180 -12.16 11.96 -16.22
CA LYS A 180 -11.40 11.96 -17.48
C LYS A 180 -11.83 13.06 -18.46
N ARG A 181 -13.11 13.46 -18.45
CA ARG A 181 -13.64 14.52 -19.32
C ARG A 181 -13.50 15.91 -18.73
N THR A 182 -13.37 15.98 -17.40
CA THR A 182 -13.09 17.22 -16.70
C THR A 182 -11.65 17.61 -17.05
N GLY A 183 -11.45 18.78 -17.65
CA GLY A 183 -10.15 19.21 -18.18
C GLY A 183 -9.07 19.35 -17.11
N SER A 184 -8.64 20.57 -16.82
CA SER A 184 -7.59 20.76 -15.80
C SER A 184 -8.15 20.53 -14.39
N LEU A 185 -7.62 19.52 -13.70
CA LEU A 185 -7.86 19.26 -12.27
C LEU A 185 -6.84 19.94 -11.36
N ARG A 186 -6.07 20.91 -11.88
CA ARG A 186 -4.94 21.54 -11.19
C ARG A 186 -5.32 22.18 -9.85
N ARG A 187 -6.50 22.79 -9.76
CA ARG A 187 -6.99 23.39 -8.51
C ARG A 187 -7.02 22.37 -7.37
N TRP A 188 -7.59 21.20 -7.61
CA TRP A 188 -7.70 20.12 -6.62
C TRP A 188 -6.33 19.56 -6.25
N TRP A 189 -5.41 19.50 -7.21
CA TRP A 189 -4.03 19.12 -6.97
C TRP A 189 -3.36 20.07 -5.97
N ASP A 190 -3.45 21.37 -6.23
CA ASP A 190 -2.82 22.40 -5.40
C ASP A 190 -3.44 22.44 -4.00
N GLU A 191 -4.75 22.21 -3.88
CA GLU A 191 -5.44 22.06 -2.59
C GLU A 191 -4.93 20.85 -1.81
N MET A 192 -4.85 19.68 -2.44
CA MET A 192 -4.29 18.47 -1.84
C MET A 192 -2.85 18.70 -1.34
N ALA A 193 -2.02 19.37 -2.15
CA ALA A 193 -0.65 19.71 -1.78
C ALA A 193 -0.58 20.65 -0.56
N GLN A 194 -1.48 21.63 -0.46
CA GLN A 194 -1.59 22.52 0.70
C GLN A 194 -2.00 21.75 1.96
N ILE A 195 -2.98 20.85 1.87
CA ILE A 195 -3.39 19.99 2.98
C ILE A 195 -2.21 19.15 3.47
N TYR A 196 -1.49 18.48 2.56
CA TYR A 196 -0.32 17.68 2.94
C TYR A 196 0.81 18.51 3.54
N LYS A 197 1.02 19.74 3.06
CA LYS A 197 1.98 20.67 3.65
C LYS A 197 1.60 21.00 5.09
N LEU A 198 0.33 21.30 5.36
CA LEU A 198 -0.15 21.57 6.73
C LEU A 198 0.00 20.33 7.62
N LEU A 199 -0.40 19.15 7.13
CA LEU A 199 -0.25 17.90 7.87
C LEU A 199 1.21 17.57 8.21
N PHE A 200 2.14 17.91 7.33
CA PHE A 200 3.57 17.76 7.59
C PHE A 200 4.07 18.77 8.63
N THR A 201 3.72 20.06 8.47
CA THR A 201 4.15 21.14 9.38
C THR A 201 3.65 20.94 10.80
N TYR A 202 2.39 20.50 10.96
CA TYR A 202 1.74 20.33 12.27
C TYR A 202 1.69 18.86 12.71
N LYS A 203 2.57 18.01 12.17
CA LYS A 203 2.64 16.61 12.54
C LYS A 203 2.98 16.48 14.03
N VAL A 204 2.04 15.95 14.82
CA VAL A 204 2.28 15.65 16.24
C VAL A 204 3.40 14.63 16.34
N SER A 205 4.31 14.81 17.31
CA SER A 205 5.40 13.89 17.59
C SER A 205 4.86 12.46 17.69
N ALA A 206 5.23 11.62 16.72
CA ALA A 206 4.85 10.22 16.72
C ALA A 206 5.58 9.50 17.86
N ILE A 207 4.94 8.48 18.43
CA ILE A 207 5.64 7.53 19.29
C ILE A 207 6.82 6.96 18.48
N ILE A 208 8.02 7.02 19.06
CA ILE A 208 9.32 6.72 18.44
C ILE A 208 9.30 5.46 17.56
N PHE A 209 8.57 4.43 17.97
CA PHE A 209 8.45 3.15 17.27
C PHE A 209 7.85 3.24 15.86
N TYR A 210 6.93 4.17 15.60
CA TYR A 210 6.25 4.30 14.29
C TYR A 210 7.09 5.03 13.23
N PHE A 211 8.20 5.67 13.62
CA PHE A 211 9.01 6.45 12.68
C PHE A 211 9.81 5.55 11.71
N ILE A 212 10.19 4.36 12.14
CA ILE A 212 11.07 3.44 11.40
C ILE A 212 10.34 2.75 10.22
N CYS A 213 9.03 2.50 10.34
CA CYS A 213 8.25 1.75 9.33
C CYS A 213 7.88 2.57 8.07
N ARG A 214 8.27 3.85 7.96
CA ARG A 214 7.90 4.73 6.84
C ARG A 214 9.10 5.36 6.11
N LEU A 215 10.32 4.91 6.39
CA LEU A 215 11.54 5.31 5.68
C LEU A 215 11.80 4.42 4.46
#